data_AF-A0A956MR85-F1
#
_entry.id   AF-A0A956MR85-F1
#
_cell.length_a   1.000
_cell.length_b   1.000
_cell.length_c   1.000
_cell.angle_alpha   90.00
_cell.angle_beta   90.00
_cell.angle_gamma   90.00
#
_symmetry.space_group_name_H-M   'P 1'
#
loop_
_entity.id
_entity.type
_entity.pdbx_description
1 polymer ?
#
loop_
_entity_poly.entity_id
_entity_poly.type
_entity_poly.pdbx_seq_one_letter_code
_entity_poly.pdbx_strand_id
1 'polypeptide(L)'
;MLNILSASVLMLFSSLNFSPFNAQTAETVFIGFPQVKVSEAGLSRVSKNLVRGDAANLRCIISKIGEKYYWASRENVQLVPIDGGGAFITFVATNGAGYVRIIKSHLKEAASMMSETEERFDYIEHIAVGLSTISYWGKQEK
;
A
#
# COMPACT_ATOMS: atom_id res chain seq x y z
N MET A 1 6.72 13.49 -79.20
CA MET A 1 7.45 13.58 -77.91
C MET A 1 6.78 14.71 -77.13
N LEU A 2 6.29 14.61 -75.90
CA LEU A 2 6.46 13.63 -74.82
C LEU A 2 5.22 13.77 -73.90
N ASN A 3 4.60 12.65 -73.52
CA ASN A 3 3.53 12.57 -72.52
C ASN A 3 4.06 12.93 -71.13
N ILE A 4 3.30 13.68 -70.33
CA ILE A 4 3.54 13.77 -68.89
C ILE A 4 2.34 13.14 -68.18
N LEU A 5 2.51 11.86 -67.86
CA LEU A 5 1.87 11.19 -66.73
C LEU A 5 2.63 11.56 -65.44
N SER A 6 1.99 11.29 -64.30
CA SER A 6 2.56 11.11 -62.94
C SER A 6 2.24 12.27 -61.99
N ALA A 7 1.70 12.08 -60.79
CA ALA A 7 1.21 10.91 -60.08
C ALA A 7 0.28 11.41 -58.97
N SER A 8 -0.88 10.78 -58.80
CA SER A 8 -1.75 11.01 -57.65
C SER A 8 -1.09 10.41 -56.40
N VAL A 9 -0.62 11.26 -55.48
CA VAL A 9 -0.14 10.82 -54.17
C VAL A 9 -1.37 10.42 -53.34
N LEU A 10 -1.62 9.12 -53.25
CA LEU A 10 -2.64 8.54 -52.38
C LEU A 10 -2.08 8.50 -50.95
N MET A 11 -2.43 9.48 -50.11
CA MET A 11 -2.11 9.42 -48.68
C MET A 11 -2.95 8.32 -48.02
N LEU A 12 -2.33 7.18 -47.70
CA LEU A 12 -2.91 6.22 -46.76
C LEU A 12 -2.94 6.85 -45.37
N PHE A 13 -4.12 7.26 -44.91
CA PHE A 13 -4.38 7.52 -43.50
C PHE A 13 -4.47 6.18 -42.78
N SER A 14 -3.33 5.71 -42.24
CA SER A 14 -3.29 4.61 -41.29
C SER A 14 -4.04 5.04 -40.03
N SER A 15 -5.29 4.60 -39.89
CA SER A 15 -6.06 4.76 -38.66
C SER A 15 -5.37 3.99 -37.53
N LEU A 16 -4.53 4.68 -36.76
CA LEU A 16 -4.05 4.20 -35.47
C LEU A 16 -5.27 3.99 -34.58
N ASN A 17 -5.72 2.74 -34.48
CA ASN A 17 -6.69 2.33 -33.48
C ASN A 17 -6.04 2.49 -32.11
N PHE A 18 -6.20 3.67 -31.50
CA PHE A 18 -5.96 3.86 -30.08
C PHE A 18 -7.02 3.05 -29.34
N SER A 19 -6.70 1.79 -29.04
CA SER A 19 -7.46 1.04 -28.05
C SER A 19 -7.41 1.84 -26.74
N PRO A 20 -8.56 2.12 -26.09
CA PRO A 20 -8.55 2.76 -24.79
C PRO A 20 -7.81 1.83 -23.84
N PHE A 21 -6.61 2.23 -23.43
CA PHE A 21 -5.93 1.61 -22.31
C PHE A 21 -6.83 1.86 -21.10
N ASN A 22 -7.55 0.84 -20.64
CA ASN A 22 -8.37 0.92 -19.43
C ASN A 22 -7.41 1.17 -18.26
N ALA A 23 -7.21 2.45 -17.92
CA ALA A 23 -6.46 2.87 -16.76
C ALA A 23 -7.20 2.34 -15.52
N GLN A 24 -6.67 1.28 -14.91
CA GLN A 24 -7.23 0.76 -13.67
C GLN A 24 -7.05 1.82 -12.59
N THR A 25 -8.16 2.24 -11.99
CA THR A 25 -8.16 3.26 -10.94
C THR A 25 -7.67 2.64 -9.64
N ALA A 26 -6.83 3.36 -8.90
CA ALA A 26 -6.39 2.93 -7.59
C ALA A 26 -7.52 3.10 -6.56
N GLU A 27 -7.92 1.99 -5.93
CA GLU A 27 -8.85 1.97 -4.82
C GLU A 27 -8.06 1.96 -3.51
N THR A 28 -8.35 2.87 -2.57
CA THR A 28 -7.74 2.80 -1.24
C THR A 28 -8.45 1.73 -0.42
N VAL A 29 -7.72 0.68 -0.01
CA VAL A 29 -8.29 -0.44 0.77
C VAL A 29 -8.06 -0.29 2.27
N PHE A 30 -7.06 0.48 2.66
CA PHE A 30 -6.76 0.72 4.07
C PHE A 30 -6.04 2.06 4.26
N ILE A 31 -6.44 2.78 5.30
CA ILE A 31 -5.71 3.92 5.84
C ILE A 31 -5.54 3.72 7.34
N GLY A 32 -4.29 3.69 7.78
CA GLY A 32 -3.89 3.60 9.17
C GLY A 32 -3.27 4.90 9.64
N PHE A 33 -3.71 5.38 10.81
CA PHE A 33 -3.16 6.54 11.47
C PHE A 33 -2.27 6.12 12.66
N PRO A 34 -0.95 6.33 12.58
CA PRO A 34 -0.03 5.81 13.59
C PRO A 34 -0.12 6.64 14.87
N GLN A 35 -0.07 5.95 16.01
CA GLN A 35 -0.10 6.55 17.35
C GLN A 35 1.21 6.32 18.11
N VAL A 36 1.89 5.21 17.83
CA VAL A 36 3.18 4.87 18.43
C VAL A 36 4.16 4.50 17.34
N LYS A 37 5.36 5.07 17.41
CA LYS A 37 6.52 4.65 16.63
C LYS A 37 7.49 3.93 17.55
N VAL A 38 7.91 2.72 17.19
CA VAL A 38 9.08 2.07 17.78
C VAL A 38 10.16 1.96 16.72
N SER A 39 11.37 2.34 17.08
CA SER A 39 12.57 2.10 16.29
C SER A 39 13.46 1.15 17.06
N GLU A 40 13.80 0.03 16.44
CA GLU A 40 14.55 -1.05 17.07
C GLU A 40 15.75 -1.43 16.20
N ALA A 41 16.89 -1.59 16.85
CA ALA A 41 18.13 -2.13 16.32
C ALA A 41 18.68 -3.12 17.34
N GLY A 42 19.67 -3.94 16.96
CA GLY A 42 20.23 -4.95 17.87
C GLY A 42 20.79 -4.41 19.20
N LEU A 43 21.09 -3.11 19.28
CA LEU A 43 21.65 -2.45 20.47
C LEU A 43 20.71 -1.44 21.15
N SER A 44 19.55 -1.14 20.55
CA SER A 44 18.70 -0.04 21.04
C SER A 44 17.25 -0.20 20.63
N ARG A 45 16.35 0.20 21.52
CA ARG A 45 14.92 0.29 21.23
C ARG A 45 14.38 1.61 21.76
N VAL A 46 13.76 2.40 20.89
CA VAL A 46 13.18 3.71 21.21
C VAL A 46 11.70 3.68 20.87
N SER A 47 10.84 3.98 21.85
CA SER A 47 9.40 4.12 21.67
C SER A 47 8.99 5.58 21.82
N LYS A 48 8.21 6.10 20.86
CA LYS A 48 7.70 7.47 20.85
C LYS A 48 6.19 7.45 20.57
N ASN A 49 5.42 8.08 21.45
CA ASN A 49 4.03 8.46 21.12
C ASN A 49 4.05 9.59 20.09
N LEU A 50 3.26 9.45 19.03
CA LEU A 50 3.17 10.43 17.95
C LEU A 50 2.09 11.45 18.27
N VAL A 51 2.43 12.73 18.15
CA VAL A 51 1.45 13.81 18.13
C VAL A 51 0.75 13.85 16.77
N ARG A 52 -0.48 14.37 16.72
CA ARG A 52 -1.33 14.34 15.51
C ARG A 52 -0.63 14.91 14.26
N GLY A 53 0.15 15.98 14.41
CA GLY A 53 0.90 16.59 13.30
C GLY A 53 1.95 15.66 12.70
N ASP A 54 2.76 15.00 13.54
CA ASP A 54 3.77 14.03 13.10
C ASP A 54 3.13 12.82 12.42
N ALA A 55 2.00 12.35 12.97
CA ALA A 55 1.32 11.15 12.49
C ALA A 55 0.68 11.32 11.09
N ALA A 56 0.26 12.53 10.71
CA ALA A 56 -0.35 12.79 9.41
C ALA A 56 0.58 12.44 8.24
N ASN A 57 1.88 12.74 8.39
CA ASN A 57 2.90 12.44 7.37
C ASN A 57 3.39 10.98 7.41
N LEU A 58 2.93 10.20 8.41
CA LEU A 58 3.35 8.82 8.64
C LEU A 58 2.24 7.81 8.40
N ARG A 59 1.09 8.24 7.86
CA ARG A 59 -0.03 7.36 7.52
C ARG A 59 0.43 6.12 6.76
N CYS A 60 -0.18 5.00 7.09
CA CYS A 60 -0.05 3.75 6.36
C CYS A 60 -1.20 3.66 5.37
N ILE A 61 -0.92 3.64 4.08
CA ILE A 61 -1.94 3.58 3.03
C ILE A 61 -1.68 2.35 2.17
N ILE A 62 -2.69 1.49 2.06
CA ILE A 62 -2.70 0.38 1.11
C ILE A 62 -3.74 0.69 0.05
N SER A 63 -3.33 0.58 -1.22
CA SER A 63 -4.22 0.67 -2.36
C SER A 63 -4.29 -0.65 -3.12
N LYS A 64 -5.36 -0.84 -3.87
CA LYS A 64 -5.55 -1.93 -4.83
C LYS A 64 -5.64 -1.32 -6.23
N ILE A 65 -4.88 -1.86 -7.18
CA ILE A 65 -4.97 -1.52 -8.60
C ILE A 65 -5.18 -2.84 -9.34
N GLY A 66 -6.39 -3.03 -9.87
CA GLY A 66 -6.83 -4.33 -10.38
C GLY A 66 -6.83 -5.38 -9.27
N GLU A 67 -6.01 -6.44 -9.44
CA GLU A 67 -5.87 -7.53 -8.47
C GLU A 67 -4.61 -7.45 -7.61
N LYS A 68 -3.84 -6.36 -7.72
CA LYS A 68 -2.59 -6.17 -6.99
C LYS A 68 -2.75 -5.13 -5.89
N TYR A 69 -2.10 -5.39 -4.76
CA TYR A 69 -2.05 -4.49 -3.63
C TYR A 69 -0.73 -3.74 -3.61
N TYR A 70 -0.76 -2.50 -3.14
CA TYR A 70 0.39 -1.60 -3.13
C TYR A 70 0.45 -0.85 -1.81
N TRP A 71 1.65 -0.74 -1.27
CA TRP A 71 1.98 0.09 -0.13
C TRP A 71 2.10 1.54 -0.61
N ALA A 72 0.97 2.18 -0.85
CA ALA A 72 0.91 3.52 -1.45
C ALA A 72 1.71 4.55 -0.65
N SER A 73 1.72 4.42 0.69
CA SER A 73 2.50 5.32 1.56
C SER A 73 4.00 5.02 1.60
N ARG A 74 4.47 3.97 0.93
CA ARG A 74 5.87 3.54 0.86
C ARG A 74 6.23 3.25 -0.60
N GLU A 75 6.31 4.31 -1.40
CA GLU A 75 6.78 4.25 -2.80
C GLU A 75 5.99 3.29 -3.71
N ASN A 76 4.74 2.97 -3.37
CA ASN A 76 3.92 1.99 -4.07
C ASN A 76 4.61 0.61 -4.19
N VAL A 77 5.29 0.16 -3.14
CA VAL A 77 5.84 -1.19 -3.08
C VAL A 77 4.70 -2.21 -3.22
N GLN A 78 4.81 -3.18 -4.12
CA GLN A 78 3.78 -4.21 -4.27
C GLN A 78 3.70 -5.09 -3.02
N LEU A 79 2.47 -5.39 -2.60
CA LEU A 79 2.14 -6.21 -1.44
C LEU A 79 1.43 -7.50 -1.88
N VAL A 80 1.67 -8.57 -1.13
CA VAL A 80 0.90 -9.82 -1.21
C VAL A 80 0.03 -9.95 0.03
N PRO A 81 -1.30 -10.03 -0.11
CA PRO A 81 -2.19 -10.30 1.02
C PRO A 81 -2.09 -11.76 1.45
N ILE A 82 -1.98 -11.98 2.75
CA ILE A 82 -2.06 -13.29 3.40
C ILE A 82 -3.24 -13.23 4.36
N ASP A 83 -4.31 -13.91 3.98
CA ASP A 83 -5.51 -14.07 4.80
C ASP A 83 -5.62 -15.54 5.24
N GLY A 84 -5.37 -15.78 6.52
CA GLY A 84 -5.46 -17.12 7.13
C GLY A 84 -6.85 -17.49 7.64
N GLY A 85 -7.89 -16.69 7.34
CA GLY A 85 -9.25 -16.91 7.83
C GLY A 85 -9.53 -16.42 9.26
N GLY A 86 -8.51 -15.93 9.97
CA GLY A 86 -8.64 -15.38 11.32
C GLY A 86 -8.97 -13.89 11.37
N ALA A 87 -8.78 -13.30 12.56
CA ALA A 87 -9.04 -11.89 12.84
C ALA A 87 -8.11 -10.92 12.09
N PHE A 88 -7.03 -11.41 11.48
CA PHE A 88 -5.99 -10.60 10.86
C PHE A 88 -5.85 -10.90 9.37
N ILE A 89 -5.50 -9.86 8.63
CA ILE A 89 -4.91 -9.95 7.30
C ILE A 89 -3.51 -9.34 7.35
N THR A 90 -2.53 -9.97 6.68
CA THR A 90 -1.15 -9.45 6.61
C THR A 90 -0.79 -9.17 5.16
N PHE A 91 -0.41 -7.95 4.84
CA PHE A 91 0.11 -7.54 3.55
C PHE A 91 1.64 -7.50 3.62
N VAL A 92 2.31 -8.38 2.87
CA VAL A 92 3.78 -8.51 2.90
C VAL A 92 4.39 -7.86 1.66
N ALA A 93 5.42 -7.03 1.85
CA ALA A 93 6.15 -6.40 0.76
C ALA A 93 6.96 -7.41 -0.04
N THR A 94 6.79 -7.42 -1.37
CA THR A 94 7.48 -8.38 -2.25
C THR A 94 8.99 -8.14 -2.35
N ASN A 95 9.47 -6.96 -1.97
CA ASN A 95 10.88 -6.57 -1.97
C ASN A 95 11.55 -6.73 -0.59
N GLY A 96 10.86 -7.29 0.41
CA GLY A 96 11.40 -7.45 1.76
C GLY A 96 11.39 -6.19 2.62
N ALA A 97 10.76 -5.10 2.19
CA ALA A 97 10.67 -3.85 2.97
C ALA A 97 9.87 -3.98 4.28
N GLY A 98 9.15 -5.10 4.47
CA GLY A 98 8.39 -5.39 5.69
C GLY A 98 6.97 -5.84 5.41
N TYR A 99 6.05 -5.50 6.32
CA TYR A 99 4.64 -5.89 6.22
C TYR A 99 3.71 -4.92 6.96
N VAL A 100 2.43 -4.99 6.62
CA VAL A 100 1.34 -4.37 7.38
C VAL A 100 0.38 -5.47 7.82
N ARG A 101 0.12 -5.58 9.12
CA ARG A 101 -0.88 -6.49 9.68
C ARG A 101 -2.04 -5.70 10.24
N ILE A 102 -3.25 -6.03 9.80
CA ILE A 102 -4.47 -5.30 10.09
C ILE A 102 -5.48 -6.26 10.72
N ILE A 103 -6.16 -5.80 11.77
CA ILE A 103 -7.33 -6.47 12.32
C ILE A 103 -8.50 -6.22 11.38
N LYS A 104 -9.15 -7.27 10.90
CA LYS A 104 -10.37 -7.14 10.08
C LYS A 104 -11.43 -6.44 10.93
N SER A 105 -12.00 -5.35 10.41
CA SER A 105 -12.89 -4.45 11.14
C SER A 105 -14.07 -5.17 11.80
N HIS A 106 -14.69 -6.15 11.12
CA HIS A 106 -15.79 -6.96 11.66
C HIS A 106 -15.37 -7.96 12.76
N LEU A 107 -14.07 -8.14 13.01
CA LEU A 107 -13.51 -9.01 14.05
C LEU A 107 -12.76 -8.24 15.13
N LYS A 108 -12.81 -6.90 15.11
CA LYS A 108 -12.08 -6.05 16.07
C LYS A 108 -12.46 -6.33 17.52
N GLU A 109 -13.74 -6.55 17.80
CA GLU A 109 -14.21 -6.87 19.15
C GLU A 109 -13.62 -8.19 19.64
N ALA A 110 -13.68 -9.23 18.81
CA ALA A 110 -13.08 -10.53 19.12
C ALA A 110 -11.55 -10.43 19.31
N ALA A 111 -10.86 -9.70 18.44
CA ALA A 111 -9.42 -9.49 18.55
C ALA A 111 -9.04 -8.73 19.83
N SER A 112 -9.87 -7.76 20.26
CA SER A 112 -9.60 -6.96 21.47
C SER A 112 -9.58 -7.80 22.74
N MET A 113 -10.23 -8.97 22.75
CA MET A 113 -10.16 -9.92 23.87
C MET A 113 -8.85 -10.71 23.92
N MET A 114 -8.01 -10.64 22.89
CA MET A 114 -6.75 -11.40 22.82
C MET A 114 -5.65 -10.77 23.68
N SER A 115 -5.51 -9.44 23.65
CA SER A 115 -4.57 -8.70 24.49
C SER A 115 -4.89 -7.20 24.51
N GLU A 116 -4.31 -6.48 25.47
CA GLU A 116 -4.35 -5.00 25.52
C GLU A 116 -3.84 -4.34 24.23
N THR A 117 -2.93 -5.00 23.50
CA THR A 117 -2.38 -4.48 22.24
C THR A 117 -3.46 -4.49 21.15
N GLU A 118 -4.13 -5.63 20.97
CA GLU A 118 -5.23 -5.76 20.02
C GLU A 118 -6.47 -4.99 20.43
N GLU A 119 -6.66 -4.68 21.71
CA GLU A 119 -7.67 -3.71 22.16
C GLU A 119 -7.28 -2.28 21.67
N ARG A 120 -6.06 -1.88 22.00
CA ARG A 120 -5.58 -0.51 21.78
C ARG A 120 -5.29 -0.17 20.33
N PHE A 121 -4.87 -1.10 19.48
CA PHE A 121 -4.47 -0.82 18.10
C PHE A 121 -5.23 -1.68 17.10
N ASP A 122 -5.38 -1.17 15.88
CA ASP A 122 -6.09 -1.87 14.80
C ASP A 122 -5.12 -2.43 13.76
N TYR A 123 -3.89 -1.92 13.74
CA TYR A 123 -2.86 -2.40 12.85
C TYR A 123 -1.45 -2.19 13.42
N ILE A 124 -0.51 -2.94 12.86
CA ILE A 124 0.92 -2.65 12.91
C ILE A 124 1.45 -2.57 11.47
N GLU A 125 2.20 -1.52 11.20
CA GLU A 125 3.09 -1.42 10.05
C GLU A 125 4.52 -1.68 10.54
N HIS A 126 5.20 -2.64 9.95
CA HIS A 126 6.55 -3.03 10.31
C HIS A 126 7.46 -2.89 9.09
N ILE A 127 8.48 -2.02 9.20
CA ILE A 127 9.38 -1.66 8.11
C ILE A 127 10.79 -2.12 8.45
N ALA A 128 11.41 -2.87 7.55
CA ALA A 128 12.81 -3.25 7.65
C ALA A 128 13.71 -2.15 7.05
N VAL A 129 14.76 -1.76 7.79
CA VAL A 129 15.78 -0.79 7.37
C VAL A 129 17.15 -1.36 7.71
N GLY A 130 17.77 -2.04 6.73
CA GLY A 130 18.98 -2.83 6.99
C GLY A 130 18.72 -3.91 8.04
N LEU A 131 19.52 -3.93 9.12
CA LEU A 131 19.35 -4.81 10.28
C LEU A 131 18.54 -4.17 11.42
N SER A 132 17.84 -3.08 11.14
CA SER A 132 16.97 -2.37 12.08
C SER A 132 15.53 -2.37 11.58
N THR A 133 14.60 -1.97 12.45
CA THR A 133 13.19 -1.87 12.10
C THR A 133 12.58 -0.58 12.59
N ILE A 134 11.56 -0.12 11.85
CA ILE A 134 10.65 0.92 12.29
C ILE A 134 9.25 0.31 12.28
N SER A 135 8.58 0.35 13.42
CA SER A 135 7.22 -0.14 13.57
C SER A 135 6.29 0.98 13.98
N TYR A 136 5.12 1.02 13.35
CA TYR A 136 4.04 1.94 13.68
C TYR A 136 2.81 1.15 14.12
N TRP A 137 2.32 1.43 15.33
CA TRP A 137 1.04 0.93 15.81
C TRP A 137 0.03 2.07 15.75
N GLY A 138 -1.18 1.77 15.33
CA GLY A 138 -2.18 2.81 15.17
C GLY A 138 -3.60 2.29 15.05
N LYS A 139 -4.48 3.22 14.70
CA LYS A 139 -5.91 2.98 14.47
C LYS A 139 -6.22 3.06 12.98
N GLN A 140 -7.24 2.33 12.54
CA GLN A 140 -7.79 2.53 11.21
C GLN A 140 -8.48 3.89 11.17
N GLU A 141 -8.22 4.67 10.13
CA GLU A 141 -8.97 5.92 9.86
C GLU A 141 -10.38 5.52 9.40
N LYS A 142 -11.41 6.03 10.10
CA LYS A 142 -12.82 5.78 9.82
C LYS A 142 -13.38 6.83 8.87
#